data_AF-A0A1A8PXL9-F1
#
_entry.id   AF-A0A1A8PXL9-F1
#
_cell.length_a   1.000
_cell.length_b   1.000
_cell.length_c   1.000
_cell.angle_alpha   90.00
_cell.angle_beta   90.00
_cell.angle_gamma   90.00
#
_symmetry.space_group_name_H-M   'P 1'
#
loop_
_entity.id
_entity.type
_entity.pdbx_description
1 polymer ?
#
loop_
_entity_poly.entity_id
_entity_poly.type
_entity_poly.pdbx_seq_one_letter_code
_entity_poly.pdbx_strand_id
1 'polypeptide(L)'
;PLPHIRNGRALFNPVGNPVYAQDLLIYSGDHQSCDLVFKNFLGFTILMDDLTSATNYRKALVENRIHCPTILTREGDRVSARGKFGGAQNKAPPIVRLRVFGAPLPQHYHTLKEQLDLLEKYKSIRLKMEQVEKAHDECIMEEVSPKRLQERQKVEEMKKEFEEIERQLASVRLGKRGPENPGEPSGIQTKRPRQKSTDLLPDF
;
A
#
# COMPACT_ATOMS: atom_id res chain seq x y z
N PRO A 1 -8.81 -6.40 -30.12
CA PRO A 1 -9.83 -5.64 -30.89
C PRO A 1 -10.91 -6.61 -31.38
N LEU A 2 -12.16 -6.16 -31.52
CA LEU A 2 -13.24 -7.01 -32.03
C LEU A 2 -13.00 -7.43 -33.50
N PRO A 3 -13.56 -8.57 -33.96
CA PRO A 3 -13.27 -9.12 -35.29
C PRO A 3 -13.57 -8.18 -36.47
N HIS A 4 -14.53 -7.27 -36.33
CA HIS A 4 -14.86 -6.29 -37.36
C HIS A 4 -13.87 -5.12 -37.43
N ILE A 5 -12.88 -5.05 -36.52
CA ILE A 5 -11.87 -3.99 -36.47
C ILE A 5 -10.52 -4.56 -36.92
N ARG A 6 -9.95 -3.99 -37.98
CA ARG A 6 -8.63 -4.37 -38.51
C ARG A 6 -7.77 -3.12 -38.70
N ASN A 7 -6.55 -3.13 -38.16
CA ASN A 7 -5.61 -2.00 -38.23
C ASN A 7 -6.23 -0.67 -37.75
N GLY A 8 -7.03 -0.72 -36.67
CA GLY A 8 -7.70 0.45 -36.10
C GLY A 8 -8.88 0.98 -36.90
N ARG A 9 -9.26 0.34 -38.03
CA ARG A 9 -10.43 0.72 -38.83
C ARG A 9 -11.52 -0.35 -38.73
N ALA A 10 -12.77 0.10 -38.60
CA ALA A 10 -13.92 -0.79 -38.71
C ALA A 10 -14.12 -1.20 -40.17
N LEU A 11 -14.18 -2.50 -40.43
CA LEU A 11 -14.46 -3.09 -41.74
C LEU A 11 -15.94 -2.92 -42.11
N PHE A 12 -16.80 -2.90 -41.10
CA PHE A 12 -18.21 -2.57 -41.17
C PHE A 12 -18.69 -2.09 -39.80
N ASN A 13 -19.85 -1.45 -39.76
CA ASN A 13 -20.45 -0.92 -38.54
C ASN A 13 -21.52 -1.89 -38.03
N PRO A 14 -21.24 -2.64 -36.95
CA PRO A 14 -22.19 -3.62 -36.43
C PRO A 14 -23.29 -2.96 -35.59
N VAL A 15 -24.51 -3.47 -35.73
CA VAL A 15 -25.62 -3.18 -34.81
C VAL A 15 -25.59 -4.14 -33.62
N GLY A 16 -26.26 -3.79 -32.52
CA GLY A 16 -26.40 -4.67 -31.35
C GLY A 16 -25.18 -4.70 -30.42
N ASN A 17 -24.39 -3.63 -30.40
CA ASN A 17 -23.32 -3.35 -29.42
C ASN A 17 -22.43 -4.55 -29.10
N PRO A 18 -21.65 -5.07 -30.07
CA PRO A 18 -20.77 -6.20 -29.83
C PRO A 18 -19.67 -5.83 -28.84
N VAL A 19 -19.52 -6.65 -27.80
CA VAL A 19 -18.45 -6.55 -26.79
C VAL A 19 -17.95 -7.94 -26.45
N TYR A 20 -16.69 -8.09 -26.01
CA TYR A 20 -16.25 -9.40 -25.52
C TYR A 20 -16.90 -9.70 -24.17
N ALA A 21 -17.38 -10.93 -24.00
CA ALA A 21 -18.04 -11.34 -22.75
C ALA A 21 -17.09 -11.30 -21.55
N GLN A 22 -15.79 -11.58 -21.77
CA GLN A 22 -14.78 -11.52 -20.71
C GLN A 22 -14.57 -10.09 -20.19
N ASP A 23 -14.75 -9.08 -21.03
CA ASP A 23 -14.50 -7.66 -20.68
C ASP A 23 -15.61 -7.11 -19.76
N LEU A 24 -16.69 -7.87 -19.55
CA LEU A 24 -17.81 -7.53 -18.66
C LEU A 24 -17.65 -8.13 -17.26
N LEU A 25 -16.65 -8.99 -17.04
CA LEU A 25 -16.43 -9.62 -15.75
C LEU A 25 -15.65 -8.68 -14.82
N ILE A 26 -16.09 -8.60 -13.57
CA ILE A 26 -15.43 -7.83 -12.50
C ILE A 26 -14.99 -8.83 -11.43
N TYR A 27 -13.70 -8.81 -11.09
CA TYR A 27 -13.11 -9.73 -10.12
C TYR A 27 -12.84 -9.03 -8.78
N SER A 28 -13.44 -9.54 -7.71
CA SER A 28 -13.25 -9.01 -6.34
C SER A 28 -12.10 -9.66 -5.56
N GLY A 29 -11.46 -10.68 -6.14
CA GLY A 29 -10.41 -11.50 -5.50
C GLY A 29 -9.10 -11.49 -6.28
N ASP A 30 -8.43 -12.65 -6.36
CA ASP A 30 -7.21 -12.80 -7.17
C ASP A 30 -7.52 -12.62 -8.66
N HIS A 31 -7.26 -11.40 -9.13
CA HIS A 31 -7.51 -11.00 -10.50
C HIS A 31 -6.76 -11.90 -11.49
N GLN A 32 -5.50 -12.29 -11.22
CA GLN A 32 -4.69 -13.03 -12.20
C GLN A 32 -5.23 -14.44 -12.43
N SER A 33 -5.53 -15.15 -11.35
CA SER A 33 -6.07 -16.51 -11.43
C SER A 33 -7.48 -16.51 -12.05
N CYS A 34 -8.36 -15.61 -11.62
CA CYS A 34 -9.72 -15.54 -12.15
C CYS A 34 -9.71 -15.15 -13.63
N ASP A 35 -8.95 -14.12 -14.01
CA ASP A 35 -8.84 -13.67 -15.40
C ASP A 35 -8.34 -14.79 -16.31
N LEU A 36 -7.30 -15.53 -15.90
CA LEU A 36 -6.79 -16.67 -16.67
C LEU A 36 -7.87 -17.74 -16.89
N VAL A 37 -8.58 -18.14 -15.83
CA VAL A 37 -9.60 -19.18 -15.89
C VAL A 37 -10.79 -18.76 -16.75
N PHE A 38 -11.31 -17.55 -16.56
CA PHE A 38 -12.47 -17.08 -17.31
C PHE A 38 -12.16 -16.76 -18.77
N LYS A 39 -10.95 -16.28 -19.08
CA LYS A 39 -10.48 -16.17 -20.46
C LYS A 39 -10.43 -17.52 -21.16
N ASN A 40 -10.04 -18.59 -20.46
CA ASN A 40 -10.06 -19.93 -21.04
C ASN A 40 -11.48 -20.46 -21.28
N PHE A 41 -12.45 -20.16 -20.40
CA PHE A 41 -13.84 -20.59 -20.59
C PHE A 41 -14.59 -19.79 -21.65
N LEU A 42 -14.46 -18.46 -21.63
CA LEU A 42 -15.19 -17.57 -22.54
C LEU A 42 -14.47 -17.39 -23.87
N GLY A 43 -13.14 -17.45 -23.88
CA GLY A 43 -12.32 -17.14 -25.05
C GLY A 43 -12.73 -15.82 -25.69
N PHE A 44 -12.83 -15.81 -27.02
CA PHE A 44 -13.25 -14.65 -27.79
C PHE A 44 -14.78 -14.54 -27.95
N THR A 45 -15.57 -15.07 -27.01
CA THR A 45 -17.04 -15.00 -27.08
C THR A 45 -17.50 -13.55 -27.05
N ILE A 46 -18.41 -13.21 -27.96
CA ILE A 46 -18.98 -11.86 -28.10
C ILE A 46 -20.38 -11.85 -27.49
N LEU A 47 -20.69 -10.82 -26.70
CA LEU A 47 -22.06 -10.52 -26.27
C LEU A 47 -22.65 -9.43 -27.17
N MET A 48 -23.89 -9.64 -27.60
CA MET A 48 -24.68 -8.71 -28.42
C MET A 48 -26.08 -8.51 -27.83
N ASP A 49 -26.81 -7.49 -28.28
CA ASP A 49 -28.15 -7.18 -27.77
C ASP A 49 -29.15 -8.31 -28.07
N ASP A 50 -29.33 -8.63 -29.35
CA ASP A 50 -30.40 -9.51 -29.83
C ASP A 50 -29.92 -10.49 -30.92
N LEU A 51 -30.77 -11.48 -31.23
CA LEU A 51 -30.46 -12.53 -32.21
C LEU A 51 -30.35 -12.02 -33.65
N THR A 52 -31.13 -10.99 -34.02
CA THR A 52 -31.10 -10.40 -35.36
C THR A 52 -29.76 -9.69 -35.60
N SER A 53 -29.33 -8.89 -34.63
CA SER A 53 -28.02 -8.25 -34.64
C SER A 53 -26.88 -9.27 -34.67
N ALA A 54 -26.96 -10.34 -33.88
CA ALA A 54 -25.95 -11.40 -33.85
C ALA A 54 -25.82 -12.16 -35.19
N THR A 55 -26.93 -12.49 -35.83
CA THR A 55 -26.92 -13.19 -37.12
C THR A 55 -26.40 -12.29 -38.24
N ASN A 56 -26.81 -11.01 -38.27
CA ASN A 56 -26.28 -10.01 -39.20
C ASN A 56 -24.77 -9.81 -39.01
N TYR A 57 -24.31 -9.71 -37.77
CA TYR A 57 -22.89 -9.59 -37.46
C TYR A 57 -22.08 -10.77 -37.96
N ARG A 58 -22.55 -12.00 -37.71
CA ARG A 58 -21.92 -13.21 -38.23
C ARG A 58 -21.86 -13.20 -39.76
N LYS A 59 -22.97 -12.85 -40.42
CA LYS A 59 -23.05 -12.79 -41.89
C LYS A 59 -21.98 -11.85 -42.44
N ALA A 60 -21.89 -10.63 -41.90
CA ALA A 60 -20.89 -9.65 -42.31
C ALA A 60 -19.44 -10.16 -42.08
N LEU A 61 -19.15 -10.83 -40.96
CA LEU A 61 -17.82 -11.42 -40.73
C LEU A 61 -17.48 -12.50 -41.76
N VAL A 62 -18.43 -13.39 -42.06
CA VAL A 62 -18.23 -14.48 -43.03
C VAL A 62 -18.02 -13.93 -44.44
N GLU A 63 -18.79 -12.92 -44.84
CA GLU A 63 -18.62 -12.22 -46.13
C GLU A 63 -17.23 -11.59 -46.26
N ASN A 64 -16.71 -11.04 -45.15
CA ASN A 64 -15.34 -10.50 -45.07
C ASN A 64 -14.25 -11.58 -44.88
N ARG A 65 -14.60 -12.87 -44.92
CA ARG A 65 -13.71 -14.02 -44.71
C ARG A 65 -12.99 -14.01 -43.35
N ILE A 66 -13.67 -13.53 -42.31
CA ILE A 66 -13.16 -13.45 -40.94
C ILE A 66 -13.80 -14.55 -40.11
N HIS A 67 -12.99 -15.22 -39.29
CA HIS A 67 -13.50 -16.21 -38.35
C HIS A 67 -14.42 -15.56 -37.31
N CYS A 68 -15.66 -16.06 -37.21
CA CYS A 68 -16.63 -15.59 -36.24
C CYS A 68 -16.60 -16.48 -34.99
N PRO A 69 -16.27 -15.93 -33.81
CA PRO A 69 -16.37 -16.66 -32.56
C PRO A 69 -17.84 -16.93 -32.17
N THR A 70 -18.05 -17.61 -31.04
CA THR A 70 -19.39 -17.75 -30.46
C THR A 70 -19.96 -16.38 -30.09
N ILE A 71 -21.24 -16.17 -30.38
CA ILE A 71 -21.99 -14.98 -30.00
C ILE A 71 -23.08 -15.39 -29.02
N LEU A 72 -23.19 -14.65 -27.91
CA LEU A 72 -24.30 -14.73 -26.96
C LEU A 72 -25.14 -13.46 -27.09
N THR A 73 -26.44 -13.54 -26.87
CA THR A 73 -27.33 -12.37 -26.86
C THR A 73 -27.81 -12.06 -25.44
N ARG A 74 -28.15 -10.80 -25.16
CA ARG A 74 -28.76 -10.39 -23.88
C ARG A 74 -30.15 -11.02 -23.68
N GLU A 75 -30.80 -11.41 -24.78
CA GLU A 75 -32.05 -12.19 -24.80
C GLU A 75 -31.85 -13.69 -24.49
N GLY A 76 -30.60 -14.13 -24.32
CA GLY A 76 -30.26 -15.49 -23.92
C GLY A 76 -30.08 -16.47 -25.09
N ASP A 77 -29.86 -16.01 -26.31
CA ASP A 77 -29.58 -16.87 -27.47
C ASP A 77 -28.09 -17.09 -27.66
N ARG A 78 -27.74 -18.27 -28.18
CA ARG A 78 -26.37 -18.63 -28.56
C ARG A 78 -26.29 -18.89 -30.06
N VAL A 79 -25.39 -18.16 -30.72
CA VAL A 79 -24.89 -18.47 -32.06
C VAL A 79 -23.50 -19.10 -31.89
N SER A 80 -23.39 -20.41 -32.11
CA SER A 80 -22.10 -21.11 -32.04
C SER A 80 -21.09 -20.54 -33.04
N ALA A 81 -19.79 -20.62 -32.74
CA ALA A 81 -18.72 -20.33 -33.70
C ALA A 81 -18.87 -21.09 -35.04
N ARG A 82 -19.46 -22.30 -35.01
CA ARG A 82 -19.78 -23.10 -36.21
C ARG A 82 -21.01 -22.60 -36.99
N GLY A 83 -21.73 -21.61 -36.47
CA GLY A 83 -22.93 -21.03 -37.09
C GLY A 83 -24.22 -21.76 -36.77
N LYS A 84 -24.21 -22.71 -35.84
CA LYS A 84 -25.42 -23.36 -35.34
C LYS A 84 -26.10 -22.47 -34.29
N PHE A 85 -27.39 -22.19 -34.48
CA PHE A 85 -28.24 -21.43 -33.57
C PHE A 85 -29.68 -21.99 -33.62
N GLY A 86 -30.52 -21.58 -32.66
CA GLY A 86 -31.89 -22.11 -32.51
C GLY A 86 -31.95 -23.45 -31.75
N GLY A 87 -33.14 -23.80 -31.28
CA GLY A 87 -33.37 -24.95 -30.40
C GLY A 87 -33.04 -24.68 -28.93
N ALA A 88 -33.62 -25.49 -28.04
CA ALA A 88 -33.50 -25.31 -26.59
C ALA A 88 -32.05 -25.36 -26.08
N GLN A 89 -31.17 -26.12 -26.73
CA GLN A 89 -29.74 -26.22 -26.41
C GLN A 89 -28.95 -24.94 -26.66
N ASN A 90 -29.50 -23.99 -27.42
CA ASN A 90 -28.89 -22.70 -27.73
C ASN A 90 -29.66 -21.54 -27.09
N LYS A 91 -30.60 -21.83 -26.18
CA LYS A 91 -31.32 -20.81 -25.41
C LYS A 91 -30.97 -20.96 -23.93
N ALA A 92 -30.69 -19.84 -23.28
CA ALA A 92 -30.50 -19.79 -21.85
C ALA A 92 -31.80 -20.19 -21.14
N PRO A 93 -31.75 -21.06 -20.13
CA PRO A 93 -32.92 -21.34 -19.32
C PRO A 93 -33.31 -20.10 -18.48
N PRO A 94 -34.54 -20.06 -17.94
CA PRO A 94 -34.98 -18.95 -17.10
C PRO A 94 -34.02 -18.72 -15.92
N ILE A 95 -33.72 -17.45 -15.64
CA ILE A 95 -32.72 -17.05 -14.64
C ILE A 95 -32.97 -17.63 -13.25
N VAL A 96 -34.25 -17.81 -12.87
CA VAL A 96 -34.69 -18.38 -11.59
C VAL A 96 -34.16 -19.80 -11.35
N ARG A 97 -33.82 -20.53 -12.42
CA ARG A 97 -33.29 -21.90 -12.36
C ARG A 97 -31.75 -21.95 -12.36
N LEU A 98 -31.08 -20.81 -12.46
CA LEU A 98 -29.64 -20.73 -12.61
C LEU A 98 -28.97 -20.20 -11.34
N ARG A 99 -27.79 -20.75 -11.03
CA ARG A 99 -26.82 -20.04 -10.20
C ARG A 99 -26.11 -19.05 -11.10
N VAL A 100 -26.32 -17.77 -10.85
CA VAL A 100 -25.76 -16.67 -11.66
C VAL A 100 -24.64 -15.96 -10.90
N PHE A 101 -23.80 -15.24 -11.64
CA PHE A 101 -22.84 -14.33 -11.04
C PHE A 101 -23.56 -13.24 -10.24
N GLY A 102 -22.94 -12.81 -9.14
CA GLY A 102 -23.41 -11.66 -8.38
C GLY A 102 -23.28 -10.38 -9.19
N ALA A 103 -24.19 -9.43 -8.95
CA ALA A 103 -24.03 -8.08 -9.45
C ALA A 103 -22.77 -7.44 -8.82
N PRO A 104 -22.09 -6.53 -9.53
CA PRO A 104 -20.97 -5.79 -8.95
C PRO A 104 -21.43 -5.01 -7.71
N LEU A 105 -20.50 -4.82 -6.77
CA LEU A 105 -20.79 -4.03 -5.58
C LEU A 105 -21.11 -2.58 -5.98
N PRO A 106 -22.13 -1.95 -5.39
CA PRO A 106 -22.45 -0.56 -5.68
C PRO A 106 -21.31 0.39 -5.32
N GLN A 107 -21.18 1.51 -6.04
CA GLN A 107 -20.11 2.49 -5.81
C GLN A 107 -20.01 2.98 -4.35
N HIS A 108 -21.16 3.18 -3.69
CA HIS A 108 -21.22 3.66 -2.30
C HIS A 108 -20.55 2.69 -1.30
N TYR A 109 -20.50 1.38 -1.62
CA TYR A 109 -19.80 0.40 -0.80
C TYR A 109 -18.31 0.75 -0.68
N HIS A 110 -17.68 1.12 -1.80
CA HIS A 110 -16.26 1.45 -1.84
C HIS A 110 -15.96 2.72 -1.05
N THR A 111 -16.77 3.76 -1.23
CA THR A 111 -16.65 5.01 -0.45
C THR A 111 -16.79 4.75 1.05
N LEU A 112 -17.78 3.94 1.45
CA LEU A 112 -17.99 3.64 2.87
C LEU A 112 -16.82 2.82 3.45
N LYS A 113 -16.27 1.88 2.67
CA LYS A 113 -15.10 1.10 3.07
C LYS A 113 -13.89 2.01 3.32
N GLU A 114 -13.60 2.94 2.43
CA GLU A 114 -12.50 3.91 2.60
C GLU A 114 -12.67 4.78 3.85
N GLN A 115 -13.90 5.23 4.12
CA GLN A 115 -14.23 5.99 5.33
C GLN A 115 -14.02 5.15 6.61
N LEU A 116 -14.38 3.86 6.56
CA LEU A 116 -14.20 2.94 7.66
C LEU A 116 -12.70 2.68 7.94
N ASP A 117 -11.92 2.44 6.89
CA ASP A 117 -10.47 2.28 6.99
C ASP A 117 -9.79 3.54 7.57
N LEU A 118 -10.27 4.73 7.18
CA LEU A 118 -9.78 5.99 7.72
C LEU A 118 -10.12 6.16 9.20
N LEU A 119 -11.35 5.82 9.60
CA LEU A 119 -11.79 5.91 10.99
C LEU A 119 -10.99 4.97 11.90
N GLU A 120 -10.64 3.77 11.41
CA GLU A 120 -9.79 2.83 12.12
C GLU A 120 -8.37 3.40 12.35
N LYS A 121 -7.80 4.07 11.36
CA LYS A 121 -6.53 4.79 11.50
C LYS A 121 -6.63 5.90 12.54
N TYR A 122 -7.67 6.73 12.50
CA TYR A 122 -7.89 7.78 13.50
C TYR A 122 -8.01 7.21 14.91
N LYS A 123 -8.74 6.11 15.08
CA LYS A 123 -8.86 5.41 16.35
C LYS A 123 -7.48 4.96 16.88
N SER A 124 -6.64 4.41 16.01
CA SER A 124 -5.27 4.00 16.36
C SER A 124 -4.40 5.18 16.78
N ILE A 125 -4.43 6.29 16.02
CA ILE A 125 -3.67 7.51 16.34
C ILE A 125 -4.10 8.08 17.69
N ARG A 126 -5.42 8.17 17.92
CA ARG A 126 -5.95 8.69 19.19
C ARG A 126 -5.50 7.85 20.39
N LEU A 127 -5.51 6.53 20.25
CA LEU A 127 -5.03 5.63 21.31
C LEU A 127 -3.54 5.84 21.60
N LYS A 128 -2.71 6.00 20.57
CA LYS A 128 -1.28 6.31 20.73
C LYS A 128 -1.06 7.66 21.39
N MET A 129 -1.84 8.67 21.02
CA MET A 129 -1.76 10.00 21.61
C MET A 129 -2.08 9.97 23.10
N GLU A 130 -3.13 9.23 23.49
CA GLU A 130 -3.50 9.05 24.89
C GLU A 130 -2.40 8.31 25.70
N GLN A 131 -1.71 7.34 25.09
CA GLN A 131 -0.58 6.67 25.72
C GLN A 131 0.62 7.61 25.93
N VAL A 132 0.93 8.47 24.94
CA VAL A 132 2.01 9.45 25.05
C VAL A 132 1.68 10.51 26.10
N GLU A 133 0.43 10.98 26.15
CA GLU A 133 -0.03 11.95 27.15
C GLU A 133 0.10 11.38 28.57
N LYS A 134 -0.36 10.14 28.79
CA LYS A 134 -0.18 9.44 30.08
C LYS A 134 1.30 9.28 30.46
N ALA A 135 2.14 8.85 29.53
CA ALA A 135 3.58 8.69 29.78
C ALA A 135 4.28 10.02 30.09
N HIS A 136 3.85 11.10 29.43
CA HIS A 136 4.34 12.45 29.70
C HIS A 136 3.94 12.93 31.09
N ASP A 137 2.68 12.74 31.48
CA ASP A 137 2.19 13.10 32.82
C ASP A 137 2.89 12.30 33.91
N GLU A 138 3.09 11.00 33.70
CA GLU A 138 3.90 10.15 34.59
C GLU A 138 5.34 10.68 34.71
N CYS A 139 5.96 11.10 33.60
CA CYS A 139 7.31 11.67 33.60
C CYS A 139 7.38 12.97 34.42
N ILE A 140 6.42 13.87 34.26
CA ILE A 140 6.32 15.11 35.05
C ILE A 140 6.13 14.79 36.54
N MET A 141 5.22 13.86 36.87
CA MET A 141 4.97 13.46 38.25
C MET A 141 6.23 12.90 38.92
N GLU A 142 7.03 12.11 38.19
CA GLU A 142 8.32 11.61 38.65
C GLU A 142 9.37 12.72 38.81
N GLU A 143 9.40 13.72 37.92
CA GLU A 143 10.30 14.89 38.04
C GLU A 143 10.00 15.75 39.26
N VAL A 144 8.72 15.98 39.56
CA VAL A 144 8.28 16.79 40.70
C VAL A 144 8.28 15.99 42.02
N SER A 145 8.59 14.68 41.95
CA SER A 145 8.61 13.82 43.13
C SER A 145 9.60 14.34 44.19
N PRO A 146 9.27 14.24 45.49
CA PRO A 146 10.13 14.75 46.57
C PRO A 146 11.53 14.12 46.53
N LYS A 147 11.61 12.85 46.12
CA LYS A 147 12.86 12.10 46.01
C LYS A 147 13.79 12.70 44.95
N ARG A 148 13.29 12.96 43.73
CA ARG A 148 14.09 13.60 42.68
C ARG A 148 14.44 15.05 43.02
N LEU A 149 13.54 15.78 43.66
CA LEU A 149 13.82 17.15 44.11
C LEU A 149 14.98 17.18 45.10
N GLN A 150 14.98 16.25 46.06
CA GLN A 150 16.04 16.12 47.07
C GLN A 150 17.37 15.67 46.45
N GLU A 151 17.35 14.73 45.50
CA GLU A 151 18.54 14.35 44.72
C GLU A 151 19.13 15.56 43.98
N ARG A 152 18.28 16.41 43.38
CA ARG A 152 18.72 17.63 42.69
C ARG A 152 19.37 18.63 43.63
N GLN A 153 18.80 18.84 44.82
CA GLN A 153 19.39 19.70 45.86
C GLN A 153 20.77 19.19 46.29
N LYS A 154 20.91 17.89 46.55
CA LYS A 154 22.20 17.27 46.89
C LYS A 154 23.25 17.44 45.80
N VAL A 155 22.87 17.29 44.53
CA VAL A 155 23.78 17.50 43.39
C VAL A 155 24.23 18.96 43.33
N GLU A 156 23.33 19.90 43.60
CA GLU A 156 23.65 21.34 43.58
C GLU A 156 24.57 21.74 44.74
N GLU A 157 24.36 21.18 45.93
CA GLU A 157 25.26 21.34 47.08
C GLU A 157 26.66 20.80 46.75
N MET A 158 26.73 19.58 46.22
CA MET A 158 27.99 18.94 45.83
C MET A 158 28.74 19.74 44.75
N LYS A 159 28.03 20.37 43.80
CA LYS A 159 28.64 21.27 42.80
C LYS A 159 29.29 22.48 43.44
N LYS A 160 28.60 23.15 44.37
CA LYS A 160 29.14 24.32 45.07
C LYS A 160 30.37 23.97 45.89
N GLU A 161 30.35 22.82 46.57
CA GLU A 161 31.52 22.31 47.28
C GLU A 161 32.69 22.05 46.30
N PHE A 162 32.40 21.48 45.13
CA PHE A 162 33.42 21.24 44.11
C PHE A 162 34.02 22.54 43.57
N GLU A 163 33.19 23.54 43.25
CA GLU A 163 33.63 24.87 42.80
C GLU A 163 34.48 25.59 43.85
N GLU A 164 34.14 25.44 45.14
CA GLU A 164 34.95 25.96 46.24
C GLU A 164 36.33 25.31 46.30
N ILE A 165 36.38 23.98 46.20
CA ILE A 165 37.63 23.22 46.17
C ILE A 165 38.49 23.63 44.96
N GLU A 166 37.88 23.80 43.78
CA GLU A 166 38.57 24.31 42.60
C GLU A 166 39.13 25.73 42.80
N ARG A 167 38.37 26.62 43.44
CA ARG A 167 38.81 27.98 43.77
C ARG A 167 39.98 27.99 44.75
N GLN A 168 39.95 27.12 45.77
CA GLN A 168 41.04 26.95 46.73
C GLN A 168 42.28 26.34 46.07
N LEU A 169 42.12 25.38 45.16
CA LEU A 169 43.24 24.83 44.38
C LEU A 169 43.85 25.88 43.44
N ALA A 170 43.04 26.76 42.85
CA ALA A 170 43.51 27.86 42.02
C ALA A 170 44.30 28.92 42.83
N SER A 171 43.88 29.22 44.06
CA SER A 171 44.59 30.17 44.94
C SER A 171 45.89 29.61 45.50
N VAL A 172 45.94 28.32 45.84
CA VAL A 172 47.18 27.63 46.27
C VAL A 172 48.22 27.58 45.12
N ARG A 173 47.78 27.47 43.87
CA ARG A 173 48.66 27.51 42.68
C ARG A 173 49.24 28.90 42.40
N LEU A 174 48.64 29.99 42.89
CA LEU A 174 49.22 31.35 42.84
C LEU A 174 50.23 31.62 43.99
N GLY A 175 50.22 30.80 45.05
CA GLY A 175 51.02 31.02 46.27
C GLY A 175 52.40 30.34 46.30
N LYS A 176 52.82 29.63 45.25
CA LYS A 176 54.14 28.99 45.20
C LYS A 176 54.85 29.18 43.85
N ARG A 177 55.36 30.38 43.61
CA ARG A 177 56.62 30.59 42.89
C ARG A 177 57.41 31.74 43.53
N GLY A 178 58.52 31.39 44.14
CA GLY A 178 59.70 32.25 44.29
C GLY A 178 60.91 31.50 43.70
N PRO A 179 61.99 32.20 43.32
CA PRO A 179 62.21 32.73 41.96
C PRO A 179 63.05 31.81 41.05
N GLU A 180 63.07 32.21 39.78
CA GLU A 180 63.56 31.53 38.57
C GLU A 180 65.08 31.31 38.49
N ASN A 181 65.49 30.27 37.72
CA ASN A 181 66.40 30.31 36.54
C ASN A 181 67.36 29.10 36.46
N PRO A 182 68.00 28.83 35.31
CA PRO A 182 67.51 28.83 33.93
C PRO A 182 67.90 27.51 33.21
N GLY A 183 67.28 27.21 32.07
CA GLY A 183 67.83 26.26 31.09
C GLY A 183 66.95 25.04 30.80
N GLU A 184 66.33 25.09 29.62
CA GLU A 184 66.21 23.92 28.74
C GLU A 184 67.62 23.33 28.45
N PRO A 185 67.79 22.04 28.06
CA PRO A 185 66.92 21.37 27.10
C PRO A 185 66.69 19.85 27.30
N SER A 186 65.86 19.32 26.39
CA SER A 186 65.84 17.94 25.90
C SER A 186 65.21 16.89 26.82
N GLY A 187 64.29 16.03 26.39
CA GLY A 187 63.82 15.74 25.04
C GLY A 187 63.35 14.28 24.98
N ILE A 188 62.40 14.05 24.07
CA ILE A 188 62.16 12.78 23.38
C ILE A 188 61.35 11.76 24.19
N GLN A 189 60.02 11.72 23.97
CA GLN A 189 59.28 10.73 23.15
C GLN A 189 59.38 9.29 23.70
N THR A 190 58.33 8.45 23.71
CA THR A 190 57.48 8.12 22.56
C THR A 190 56.33 7.21 23.03
N LYS A 191 55.10 7.45 22.52
CA LYS A 191 54.12 6.52 21.88
C LYS A 191 53.86 5.14 22.55
N ARG A 192 52.66 4.53 22.62
CA ARG A 192 51.28 4.60 22.04
C ARG A 192 50.60 3.27 22.55
N PRO A 193 49.34 2.90 22.20
CA PRO A 193 48.11 3.67 22.00
C PRO A 193 46.88 3.01 22.70
N ARG A 194 45.73 3.68 22.59
CA ARG A 194 44.39 3.19 22.94
C ARG A 194 43.72 2.62 21.66
N GLN A 195 43.14 1.42 21.73
CA GLN A 195 42.26 0.88 20.68
C GLN A 195 40.84 1.45 20.84
N LYS A 196 40.24 1.84 19.71
CA LYS A 196 38.83 2.20 19.55
C LYS A 196 38.02 0.94 19.25
N SER A 197 36.80 0.87 19.76
CA SER A 197 35.69 0.16 19.12
C SER A 197 34.41 0.97 19.33
N THR A 198 33.98 1.59 18.23
CA THR A 198 32.61 1.99 17.92
C THR A 198 31.69 0.77 17.93
N ASP A 199 30.45 0.97 18.38
CA ASP A 199 29.19 0.37 17.89
C ASP A 199 28.08 0.82 18.87
N LEU A 200 26.82 1.11 18.55
CA LEU A 200 26.02 1.24 17.34
C LEU A 200 24.72 1.95 17.81
N LEU A 201 24.17 2.87 17.02
CA LEU A 201 22.79 3.35 17.13
C LEU A 201 21.87 2.40 16.36
N PRO A 202 20.55 2.42 16.63
CA PRO A 202 19.63 2.42 15.50
C PRO A 202 18.48 3.43 15.63
N ASP A 203 18.21 4.10 14.51
CA ASP A 203 16.89 4.59 14.12
C ASP A 203 16.16 3.48 13.34
N PHE A 204 14.91 3.19 13.75
CA PHE A 204 13.68 2.94 12.95
C PHE A 204 12.60 2.34 13.85
#